data_AF-A0A519WPF0-F1
#
_entry.id   AF-A0A519WPF0-F1
#
_cell.length_a   1.000
_cell.length_b   1.000
_cell.length_c   1.000
_cell.angle_alpha   90.00
_cell.angle_beta   90.00
_cell.angle_gamma   90.00
#
_symmetry.space_group_name_H-M   'P 1'
#
loop_
_entity.id
_entity.type
_entity.pdbx_description
1 polymer ?
#
loop_
_entity_poly.entity_id
_entity_poly.type
_entity_poly.pdbx_seq_one_letter_code
_entity_poly.pdbx_strand_id
1 'polypeptide(L)' 'TIGIGAGPNCDGQVLVVNDMIGLTKGFKPRFLRQYLDLYEGIKGAAQSYIADVKANDFPNEKEQY' A
#
# COMPACT_ATOMS: atom_id res chain seq x y z
N THR A 1 26.87 -9.79 4.21
CA THR A 1 25.86 -9.29 5.16
C THR A 1 24.60 -8.86 4.42
N ILE A 2 23.45 -8.91 5.11
CA ILE A 2 22.20 -8.32 4.62
C ILE A 2 21.91 -7.06 5.43
N GLY A 3 21.79 -5.92 4.76
CA GLY A 3 21.62 -4.61 5.39
C GLY A 3 20.19 -4.09 5.35
N ILE A 4 19.78 -3.38 6.39
CA ILE A 4 18.63 -2.46 6.39
C ILE A 4 19.11 -1.12 6.93
N GLY A 5 19.18 -0.11 6.07
CA GLY A 5 19.76 1.19 6.43
C GLY A 5 21.26 1.18 6.77
N ALA A 6 21.98 0.10 6.42
CA ALA A 6 23.42 -0.06 6.66
C ALA A 6 24.31 0.54 5.54
N GLY A 7 23.71 1.26 4.59
CA GLY A 7 24.37 1.72 3.37
C GLY A 7 24.56 0.61 2.33
N PRO A 8 25.23 0.92 1.20
CA PRO A 8 25.34 0.00 0.06
C PRO A 8 26.39 -1.11 0.24
N ASN A 9 27.28 -1.01 1.24
CA ASN A 9 28.38 -1.95 1.45
C ASN A 9 27.93 -3.22 2.20
N CYS A 10 26.91 -3.89 1.67
CA CYS A 10 26.40 -5.18 2.12
C CYS A 10 26.18 -6.06 0.90
N ASP A 11 26.21 -7.39 1.06
CA ASP A 11 25.99 -8.34 -0.05
C ASP A 11 24.53 -8.34 -0.55
N GLY A 12 23.62 -7.80 0.26
CA GLY A 12 22.21 -7.63 -0.10
C GLY A 12 21.51 -6.64 0.83
N GLN A 13 20.26 -6.28 0.47
CA GLN A 13 19.43 -5.34 1.22
C GLN A 13 18.09 -5.98 1.57
N VAL A 14 17.53 -5.58 2.71
CA VAL A 14 16.20 -5.98 3.15
C VAL A 14 15.38 -4.76 3.53
N LEU A 15 14.11 -4.77 3.17
CA LEU A 15 13.10 -3.79 3.59
C LEU A 15 11.86 -4.54 4.07
N VAL A 16 11.13 -3.93 4.99
CA VAL A 16 9.79 -4.40 5.36
C VAL A 16 8.84 -4.06 4.21
N VAL A 17 8.14 -5.07 3.67
CA VAL A 17 7.23 -4.90 2.53
C VAL A 17 6.19 -3.82 2.79
N ASN A 18 5.57 -3.80 3.98
CA ASN A 18 4.53 -2.84 4.34
C ASN A 18 5.03 -1.39 4.25
N ASP A 19 6.28 -1.15 4.68
CA ASP A 19 6.90 0.17 4.61
C ASP A 19 7.25 0.53 3.17
N MET A 20 7.82 -0.42 2.43
CA MET A 20 8.22 -0.27 1.03
C MET A 20 7.02 0.08 0.13
N ILE A 21 5.86 -0.53 0.36
CA ILE A 21 4.64 -0.28 -0.41
C ILE A 21 3.76 0.85 0.16
N GLY A 22 4.20 1.48 1.25
CA GLY A 22 3.46 2.60 1.86
C GLY A 22 2.09 2.21 2.41
N LEU A 23 1.96 1.02 3.01
CA LEU A 23 0.69 0.55 3.59
C LEU A 23 0.25 1.37 4.81
N THR A 24 1.20 1.88 5.60
CA THR A 24 0.92 2.66 6.81
C THR A 24 1.29 4.14 6.61
N LYS A 25 0.38 5.05 6.99
CA LYS A 25 0.65 6.49 7.10
C LYS A 25 1.24 6.79 8.48
N GLY A 26 2.50 6.43 8.67
CA GLY A 26 3.18 6.60 9.95
C GLY A 26 4.66 6.90 9.79
N PHE A 27 5.42 6.51 10.82
CA PHE A 27 6.87 6.66 10.91
C PHE A 27 7.57 6.21 9.61
N LYS A 28 8.31 7.14 8.98
CA LYS A 28 9.15 6.84 7.82
C LYS A 28 10.62 6.91 8.25
N PRO A 29 11.30 5.76 8.42
CA PRO A 29 12.73 5.76 8.70
C PRO A 29 13.49 6.49 7.59
N ARG A 30 14.58 7.20 7.93
CA ARG A 30 15.39 7.92 6.93
C ARG A 30 15.94 7.04 5.81
N PHE A 31 16.16 5.75 6.08
CA PHE A 31 16.68 4.79 5.10
C PHE A 31 15.58 4.19 4.19
N LEU A 32 14.31 4.46 4.47
CA LEU A 32 13.19 3.88 3.74
C LEU A 32 13.00 4.63 2.42
N ARG A 33 13.02 3.88 1.30
CA ARG A 33 12.45 4.33 0.04
C ARG A 33 11.08 3.66 -0.15
N GLN A 34 10.04 4.49 -0.28
CA GLN A 34 8.71 4.02 -0.65
C GLN A 34 8.63 3.91 -2.18
N TYR A 35 8.11 2.79 -2.66
CA TYR A 35 7.90 2.51 -4.08
C TYR A 35 6.43 2.59 -4.48
N LEU A 36 5.52 2.62 -3.50
CA LEU A 36 4.08 2.75 -3.69
C LEU A 36 3.47 3.53 -2.52
N ASP A 37 2.33 4.20 -2.76
CA ASP A 37 1.44 4.73 -1.72
C ASP A 37 0.17 3.87 -1.68
N LEU A 38 0.30 2.66 -1.14
CA LEU A 38 -0.81 1.70 -1.08
C LEU A 38 -1.90 2.17 -0.12
N TYR A 39 -1.56 2.95 0.90
CA TYR A 39 -2.54 3.54 1.79
C TYR A 39 -3.57 4.37 1.03
N GLU A 40 -3.13 5.31 0.17
CA GLU A 40 -4.07 6.12 -0.61
C GLU A 40 -4.82 5.28 -1.65
N GLY A 41 -4.18 4.26 -2.23
CA GLY A 41 -4.84 3.31 -3.12
C GLY A 41 -6.00 2.56 -2.43
N ILE A 42 -5.75 2.00 -1.25
CA ILE A 42 -6.77 1.30 -0.45
C ILE A 42 -7.87 2.27 -0.03
N LYS A 43 -7.51 3.47 0.44
CA LYS A 43 -8.48 4.49 0.83
C LYS A 43 -9.39 4.89 -0.32
N GLY A 44 -8.83 5.12 -1.51
CA GLY A 44 -9.57 5.43 -2.72
C GLY A 44 -10.52 4.29 -3.11
N ALA A 45 -10.03 3.05 -3.13
CA ALA A 45 -10.86 1.88 -3.42
C ALA A 45 -12.04 1.73 -2.46
N ALA A 46 -11.80 1.92 -1.15
CA ALA A 46 -12.86 1.89 -0.15
C ALA A 46 -13.88 3.02 -0.36
N GLN A 47 -13.44 4.22 -0.72
CA GLN A 47 -14.33 5.35 -1.01
C GLN A 47 -15.18 5.11 -2.26
N SER A 48 -14.60 4.58 -3.33
CA SER A 48 -15.34 4.20 -4.55
C SER A 48 -16.38 3.13 -4.24
N TYR A 49 -15.99 2.06 -3.53
CA TYR A 49 -16.93 1.03 -3.11
C TYR A 49 -18.11 1.59 -2.29
N ILE A 50 -17.84 2.49 -1.34
CA ILE A 50 -18.89 3.16 -0.57
C ILE A 50 -19.81 3.99 -1.49
N ALA A 51 -19.27 4.66 -2.51
CA ALA A 51 -20.05 5.43 -3.45
C ALA A 51 -20.96 4.52 -4.30
N ASP A 52 -20.42 3.42 -4.83
CA ASP A 52 -21.15 2.47 -5.66
C ASP A 52 -22.30 1.81 -4.87
N VAL A 53 -22.05 1.43 -3.61
CA VAL A 53 -23.08 0.89 -2.71
C VAL A 53 -24.16 1.93 -2.42
N LYS A 54 -23.79 3.19 -2.15
CA LYS A 54 -24.76 4.27 -1.88
C LYS A 54 -25.59 4.63 -3.12
N ALA A 55 -25.03 4.45 -4.31
CA ALA A 55 -25.72 4.66 -5.58
C ALA A 55 -26.61 3.47 -5.99
N ASN A 56 -26.56 2.34 -5.25
CA ASN A 56 -27.10 1.04 -5.67
C ASN A 56 -26.54 0.57 -7.04
N ASP A 57 -25.33 1.01 -7.39
CA ASP A 57 -24.61 0.52 -8.58
C ASP A 57 -23.86 -0.77 -8.29
N PHE A 58 -23.50 -1.01 -7.03
CA PHE A 58 -22.98 -2.28 -6.55
C PHE A 58 -23.91 -2.93 -5.50
N PRO A 59 -24.23 -4.24 -5.64
CA PRO A 59 -23.99 -5.08 -6.81
C PRO A 59 -24.96 -4.75 -7.96
N ASN A 60 -24.50 -4.80 -9.21
CA ASN A 60 -25.35 -4.72 -10.39
C ASN A 60 -25.80 -6.11 -10.90
N GLU A 61 -26.57 -6.16 -11.99
CA GLU A 61 -27.06 -7.39 -12.64
C GLU A 61 -25.98 -8.42 -12.98
N LYS A 62 -24.72 -8.01 -13.17
CA LYS A 62 -23.60 -8.94 -13.45
C LYS A 62 -22.95 -9.49 -12.19
N GLU A 63 -23.27 -8.92 -11.04
CA GLU A 63 -22.64 -9.20 -9.73
C GLU A 63 -23.61 -9.93 -8.79
N GLN A 64 -24.78 -10.35 -9.30
CA GLN A 64 -25.80 -11.11 -8.59
C GLN A 64 -26.33 -12.28 -9.46
N TYR A 65 -26.90 -13.31 -8.81
CA TYR A 65 -27.51 -14.48 -9.44
C TYR A 65 -29.03 -14.33 -9.56
#